data_AF-A0A242MLX3-F1
#
_entry.id   AF-A0A242MLX3-F1
#
_cell.length_a   1.000
_cell.length_b   1.000
_cell.length_c   1.000
_cell.angle_alpha   90.00
_cell.angle_beta   90.00
_cell.angle_gamma   90.00
#
_symmetry.space_group_name_H-M   'P 1'
#
loop_
_entity.id
_entity.type
_entity.pdbx_description
1 polymer ?
#
loop_
_entity_poly.entity_id
_entity_poly.type
_entity_poly.pdbx_seq_one_letter_code
_entity_poly.pdbx_strand_id
1 'polypeptide(L)'
;MQRKQETTAGNHPKELVKLIQQMSHRHHTLDVFSDFVELSALSISNAIDKRQFEARQRRYFEIIAKYTPEEVQAFPRMLAELVLSFEDETATGSVGDVLGSIYMRLDLGNDRSGQFFTPFEISRLMARLLVGDGSDVRERGVLRLNEPAGGAGGMVIAYADALQSVGLNYQVAMHAICVDIDARCVHMTYLQLALLHIPAIVLHGNALSMEQWSHWDTPAHVRGGWRGRLARERSQAAPEGVACATNESAGAELVPVAVEAPPTTGAIAINLGKVEQLALF
;
A
#
# COMPACT_ATOMS: atom_id res chain seq x y z
N MET A 1 11.49 -1.69 -45.81
CA MET A 1 12.00 -2.14 -44.50
C MET A 1 11.90 -0.99 -43.51
N GLN A 2 10.77 -0.88 -42.81
CA GLN A 2 10.61 -0.01 -41.65
C GLN A 2 9.86 -0.83 -40.61
N ARG A 3 10.62 -1.44 -39.71
CA ARG A 3 10.12 -2.17 -38.54
C ARG A 3 10.86 -1.62 -37.33
N LYS A 4 10.13 -1.47 -36.23
CA LYS A 4 10.57 -1.18 -34.85
C LYS A 4 11.00 0.26 -34.54
N GLN A 5 10.00 1.14 -34.48
CA GLN A 5 9.89 2.15 -33.40
C GLN A 5 8.41 2.33 -33.08
N GLU A 6 7.71 1.25 -32.70
CA GLU A 6 6.50 1.38 -31.89
C GLU A 6 7.00 1.46 -30.45
N THR A 7 6.80 2.63 -29.86
CA THR A 7 7.27 3.09 -28.56
C THR A 7 6.91 2.12 -27.44
N THR A 8 7.88 1.75 -26.60
CA THR A 8 7.71 0.95 -25.37
C THR A 8 6.92 1.70 -24.27
N ALA A 9 6.56 2.96 -24.49
CA ALA A 9 5.76 3.76 -23.58
C ALA A 9 4.27 3.36 -23.68
N GLY A 10 3.66 3.01 -22.54
CA GLY A 10 2.21 2.80 -22.44
C GLY A 10 1.71 1.35 -22.37
N ASN A 11 2.57 0.35 -22.11
CA ASN A 11 2.11 -1.05 -21.97
C ASN A 11 2.49 -1.75 -20.66
N HIS A 12 3.07 -1.03 -19.69
CA HIS A 12 3.56 -1.60 -18.43
C HIS A 12 2.49 -2.38 -17.63
N PRO A 13 1.23 -1.90 -17.48
CA PRO A 13 0.18 -2.70 -16.84
C PRO A 13 -0.08 -4.05 -17.53
N LYS A 14 0.07 -4.12 -18.86
CA LYS A 14 -0.13 -5.38 -19.60
C LYS A 14 1.03 -6.34 -19.39
N GLU A 15 2.26 -5.84 -19.37
CA GLU A 15 3.43 -6.68 -19.07
C GLU A 15 3.41 -7.18 -17.62
N LEU A 16 2.98 -6.35 -16.66
CA LEU A 16 2.75 -6.79 -15.28
C LEU A 16 1.72 -7.93 -15.19
N VAL A 17 0.57 -7.79 -15.84
CA VAL A 17 -0.46 -8.86 -15.94
C VAL A 17 0.14 -10.15 -16.51
N LYS A 18 0.93 -10.04 -17.57
CA LYS A 18 1.58 -11.18 -18.23
C LYS A 18 2.60 -11.86 -17.33
N LEU A 19 3.41 -11.10 -16.58
CA LEU A 19 4.36 -11.67 -15.60
C LEU A 19 3.62 -12.45 -14.51
N ILE A 20 2.51 -11.91 -14.00
CA ILE A 20 1.67 -12.59 -12.99
C ILE A 20 1.11 -13.91 -13.56
N GLN A 21 0.57 -13.87 -14.78
CA GLN A 21 0.02 -15.06 -15.45
C GLN A 21 1.08 -16.12 -15.80
N GLN A 22 2.33 -15.73 -16.05
CA GLN A 22 3.42 -16.68 -16.26
C GLN A 22 3.71 -17.51 -15.00
N MET A 23 3.57 -16.90 -13.82
CA MET A 23 3.72 -17.61 -12.55
C MET A 23 2.48 -18.47 -12.21
N SER A 24 1.33 -18.18 -12.84
CA SER A 24 0.08 -18.90 -12.56
C SER A 24 0.03 -20.33 -13.09
N HIS A 25 1.09 -20.80 -13.77
CA HIS A 25 1.24 -22.20 -14.15
C HIS A 25 1.49 -23.13 -12.95
N ARG A 26 2.08 -22.61 -11.87
CA ARG A 26 2.44 -23.38 -10.66
C ARG A 26 1.75 -22.89 -9.40
N HIS A 27 1.36 -21.62 -9.37
CA HIS A 27 0.73 -20.96 -8.23
C HIS A 27 -0.64 -20.43 -8.66
N HIS A 28 -1.57 -20.21 -7.73
CA HIS A 28 -2.81 -19.53 -8.10
C HIS A 28 -2.53 -18.05 -8.41
N THR A 29 -3.15 -17.51 -9.47
CA THR A 29 -2.96 -16.11 -9.90
C THR A 29 -3.19 -15.12 -8.76
N LEU A 30 -4.18 -15.40 -7.91
CA LEU A 30 -4.50 -14.59 -6.75
C LEU A 30 -3.37 -14.56 -5.72
N ASP A 31 -2.76 -15.71 -5.45
CA ASP A 31 -1.67 -15.83 -4.49
C ASP A 31 -0.43 -15.11 -5.01
N VAL A 32 -0.11 -15.27 -6.29
CA VAL A 32 1.00 -14.55 -6.93
C VAL A 32 0.80 -13.04 -6.84
N PHE A 33 -0.39 -12.55 -7.16
CA PHE A 33 -0.70 -11.12 -7.06
C PHE A 33 -0.61 -10.62 -5.60
N SER A 34 -1.16 -11.38 -4.66
CA SER A 34 -1.16 -11.02 -3.23
C SER A 34 0.25 -10.99 -2.66
N ASP A 35 1.05 -12.01 -2.96
CA ASP A 35 2.44 -12.11 -2.56
C ASP A 35 3.29 -11.01 -3.23
N PHE A 36 3.03 -10.68 -4.50
CA PHE A 36 3.69 -9.55 -5.19
C PHE A 36 3.46 -8.21 -4.46
N VAL A 37 2.21 -7.86 -4.18
CA VAL A 37 1.90 -6.57 -3.52
C VAL A 37 2.41 -6.55 -2.08
N GLU A 38 2.33 -7.67 -1.36
CA GLU A 38 2.83 -7.78 0.02
C GLU A 38 4.36 -7.70 0.06
N LEU A 39 5.09 -8.46 -0.76
CA LEU A 39 6.56 -8.41 -0.83
C LEU A 39 7.06 -7.00 -1.18
N SER A 40 6.40 -6.33 -2.12
CA SER A 40 6.74 -4.96 -2.53
C SER A 40 6.48 -3.96 -1.39
N ALA A 41 5.32 -4.07 -0.73
CA ALA A 41 4.97 -3.24 0.43
C ALA A 41 5.96 -3.43 1.59
N LEU A 42 6.29 -4.69 1.92
CA LEU A 42 7.26 -5.04 2.95
C LEU A 42 8.63 -4.43 2.65
N SER A 43 9.09 -4.51 1.39
CA SER A 43 10.39 -3.99 0.97
C SER A 43 10.51 -2.49 1.13
N ILE A 44 9.51 -1.74 0.64
CA ILE A 44 9.50 -0.28 0.78
C ILE A 44 9.36 0.13 2.25
N SER A 45 8.47 -0.54 2.99
CA SER A 45 8.20 -0.21 4.39
C SER A 45 9.40 -0.49 5.29
N ASN A 46 10.11 -1.59 5.07
CA ASN A 46 11.34 -1.94 5.79
C ASN A 46 12.47 -0.94 5.55
N ALA A 47 12.51 -0.28 4.39
CA ALA A 47 13.51 0.74 4.11
C ALA A 47 13.29 2.02 4.94
N ILE A 48 12.05 2.33 5.32
CA ILE A 48 11.68 3.61 5.93
C ILE A 48 11.30 3.49 7.42
N ASP A 49 10.48 2.51 7.79
CA ASP A 49 9.96 2.34 9.15
C ASP A 49 10.58 1.12 9.82
N LYS A 50 11.64 1.36 10.60
CA LYS A 50 12.41 0.31 11.27
C LYS A 50 11.71 -0.31 12.48
N ARG A 51 10.63 0.29 12.98
CA ARG A 51 9.95 -0.18 14.21
C ARG A 51 9.31 -1.55 14.05
N GLN A 52 8.90 -1.90 12.84
CA GLN A 52 8.28 -3.20 12.51
C GLN A 52 9.20 -4.08 11.65
N PHE A 53 10.48 -3.72 11.52
CA PHE A 53 11.41 -4.34 10.57
C PHE A 53 11.51 -5.86 10.77
N GLU A 54 11.73 -6.33 11.99
CA GLU A 54 11.93 -7.77 12.27
C GLU A 54 10.70 -8.61 11.88
N ALA A 55 9.50 -8.17 12.26
CA ALA A 55 8.26 -8.88 11.94
C ALA A 55 8.00 -8.90 10.43
N ARG A 56 8.16 -7.75 9.76
CA ARG A 56 8.00 -7.62 8.30
C ARG A 56 9.05 -8.42 7.54
N GLN A 57 10.30 -8.44 8.01
CA GLN A 57 11.39 -9.17 7.38
C GLN A 57 11.18 -10.69 7.49
N ARG A 58 10.70 -11.18 8.64
CA ARG A 58 10.30 -12.58 8.78
C ARG A 58 9.20 -12.94 7.78
N ARG A 59 8.15 -12.13 7.72
CA ARG A 59 7.03 -12.32 6.78
C ARG A 59 7.49 -12.33 5.31
N TYR A 60 8.42 -11.44 4.96
CA TYR A 60 9.02 -11.40 3.62
C TYR A 60 9.68 -12.74 3.26
N PHE A 61 10.50 -13.30 4.17
CA PHE A 61 11.15 -14.59 3.94
C PHE A 61 10.18 -15.78 3.94
N GLU A 62 9.13 -15.74 4.77
CA GLU A 62 8.05 -16.75 4.73
C GLU A 62 7.37 -16.80 3.36
N ILE A 63 7.14 -15.65 2.73
CA ILE A 63 6.55 -15.59 1.39
C ILE A 63 7.53 -16.08 0.34
N ILE A 64 8.77 -15.58 0.34
CA ILE A 64 9.80 -15.96 -0.65
C ILE A 64 10.09 -17.46 -0.61
N ALA A 65 10.03 -18.11 0.56
CA ALA A 65 10.28 -19.54 0.70
C ALA A 65 9.30 -20.43 -0.10
N LYS A 66 8.17 -19.89 -0.57
CA LYS A 66 7.20 -20.61 -1.41
C LYS A 66 7.65 -20.73 -2.87
N TYR A 67 8.62 -19.92 -3.30
CA TYR A 67 9.00 -19.75 -4.70
C TYR A 67 10.40 -20.30 -4.99
N THR A 68 10.63 -20.78 -6.22
CA THR A 68 12.00 -21.14 -6.63
C THR A 68 12.86 -19.88 -6.83
N PRO A 69 14.20 -19.98 -6.79
CA PRO A 69 15.09 -18.84 -7.03
C PRO A 69 14.79 -18.10 -8.34
N GLU A 70 14.40 -18.82 -9.40
CA GLU A 70 14.04 -18.25 -10.71
C GLU A 70 12.69 -17.52 -10.66
N GLU A 71 11.72 -18.05 -9.93
CA GLU A 71 10.41 -17.43 -9.69
C GLU A 71 10.55 -16.13 -8.88
N VAL A 72 11.43 -16.12 -7.87
CA VAL A 72 11.71 -14.92 -7.05
C VAL A 72 12.16 -13.74 -7.92
N GLN A 73 12.92 -13.98 -8.99
CA GLN A 73 13.36 -12.94 -9.92
C GLN A 73 12.21 -12.29 -10.72
N ALA A 74 11.00 -12.85 -10.69
CA ALA A 74 9.83 -12.23 -11.31
C ALA A 74 9.31 -11.04 -10.49
N PHE A 75 9.37 -11.07 -9.16
CA PHE A 75 8.80 -10.01 -8.31
C PHE A 75 9.47 -8.63 -8.50
N PRO A 76 10.82 -8.50 -8.56
CA PRO A 76 11.44 -7.21 -8.87
C PRO A 76 11.04 -6.68 -10.26
N ARG A 77 10.89 -7.56 -11.25
CA ARG A 77 10.41 -7.18 -12.59
C ARG A 77 8.97 -6.68 -12.56
N MET A 78 8.08 -7.36 -11.81
CA MET A 78 6.71 -6.89 -11.60
C MET A 78 6.66 -5.51 -10.94
N LEU A 79 7.52 -5.27 -9.95
CA LEU A 79 7.62 -3.96 -9.29
C LEU A 79 8.13 -2.89 -10.26
N ALA A 80 9.11 -3.21 -11.09
CA ALA A 80 9.61 -2.30 -12.12
C ALA A 80 8.51 -1.89 -13.11
N GLU A 81 7.70 -2.84 -13.60
CA GLU A 81 6.55 -2.53 -14.46
C GLU A 81 5.52 -1.64 -13.75
N LEU A 82 5.26 -1.87 -12.45
CA LEU A 82 4.36 -1.01 -11.69
C LEU A 82 4.90 0.43 -11.57
N VAL A 83 6.19 0.58 -11.26
CA VAL A 83 6.85 1.90 -11.16
C VAL A 83 6.79 2.63 -12.49
N LEU A 84 7.18 1.97 -13.58
CA LEU A 84 7.16 2.55 -14.92
C LEU A 84 5.73 2.92 -15.36
N SER A 85 4.71 2.18 -14.94
CA SER A 85 3.31 2.56 -15.17
C SER A 85 2.95 3.89 -14.52
N PHE A 86 3.41 4.15 -13.29
CA PHE A 86 3.17 5.44 -12.63
C PHE A 86 4.00 6.57 -13.25
N GLU A 87 5.23 6.29 -13.69
CA GLU A 87 6.05 7.27 -14.41
C GLU A 87 5.39 7.71 -15.72
N ASP A 88 4.84 6.77 -16.51
CA ASP A 88 4.11 7.06 -17.73
C ASP A 88 2.87 7.94 -17.47
N GLU A 89 2.06 7.61 -16.46
CA GLU A 89 0.87 8.40 -16.11
C GLU A 89 1.24 9.81 -15.64
N THR A 90 2.19 9.91 -14.70
CA THR A 90 2.61 11.20 -14.13
C THR A 90 3.26 12.11 -15.18
N ALA A 91 3.96 11.54 -16.18
CA ALA A 91 4.48 12.28 -17.31
C ALA A 91 3.39 12.95 -18.17
N THR A 92 2.17 12.39 -18.18
CA THR A 92 1.00 12.98 -18.85
C THR A 92 0.22 13.96 -17.96
N GLY A 93 0.67 14.19 -16.72
CA GLY A 93 0.01 15.08 -15.78
C GLY A 93 -1.18 14.44 -15.04
N SER A 94 -1.27 13.12 -15.02
CA SER A 94 -2.34 12.38 -14.35
C SER A 94 -1.78 11.32 -13.40
N VAL A 95 -2.59 10.88 -12.45
CA VAL A 95 -2.31 9.70 -11.62
C VAL A 95 -3.51 8.76 -11.61
N GLY A 96 -3.23 7.46 -11.53
CA GLY A 96 -4.20 6.40 -11.74
C GLY A 96 -4.15 5.27 -10.71
N ASP A 97 -5.28 4.58 -10.56
CA ASP A 97 -5.38 3.35 -9.78
C ASP A 97 -4.94 2.13 -10.61
N VAL A 98 -3.62 1.98 -10.76
CA VAL A 98 -3.00 0.93 -11.58
C VAL A 98 -3.25 -0.46 -10.98
N LEU A 99 -3.05 -0.65 -9.67
CA LEU A 99 -3.25 -1.95 -9.04
C LEU A 99 -4.73 -2.33 -8.96
N GLY A 100 -5.63 -1.38 -8.72
CA GLY A 100 -7.08 -1.63 -8.80
C GLY A 100 -7.50 -2.05 -10.19
N SER A 101 -7.01 -1.38 -11.24
CA SER A 101 -7.26 -1.75 -12.63
C SER A 101 -6.76 -3.16 -12.96
N ILE A 102 -5.53 -3.51 -12.55
CA ILE A 102 -4.94 -4.83 -12.76
C ILE A 102 -5.73 -5.90 -12.02
N TYR A 103 -6.10 -5.64 -10.76
CA TYR A 103 -6.87 -6.57 -9.94
C TYR A 103 -8.23 -6.90 -10.58
N MET A 104 -8.95 -5.88 -11.04
CA MET A 104 -10.21 -6.05 -11.76
C MET A 104 -10.02 -6.78 -13.09
N ARG A 105 -8.96 -6.45 -13.84
CA ARG A 105 -8.68 -7.07 -15.15
C ARG A 105 -8.29 -8.55 -15.06
N LEU A 106 -7.61 -8.92 -13.99
CA LEU A 106 -7.26 -10.32 -13.70
C LEU A 106 -8.45 -11.10 -13.12
N ASP A 107 -9.61 -10.45 -12.94
CA ASP A 107 -10.81 -11.03 -12.34
C ASP A 107 -10.53 -11.69 -10.98
N LEU A 108 -9.70 -11.02 -10.18
CA LEU A 108 -9.26 -11.49 -8.86
C LEU A 108 -10.27 -11.17 -7.75
N GLY A 109 -11.35 -10.46 -8.11
CA GLY A 109 -12.48 -10.21 -7.25
C GLY A 109 -13.09 -11.53 -6.78
N ASN A 110 -13.43 -11.58 -5.49
CA ASN A 110 -14.13 -12.73 -4.96
C ASN A 110 -15.63 -12.39 -4.92
N ASP A 111 -16.36 -12.81 -5.95
CA ASP A 111 -17.83 -12.63 -6.03
C ASP A 111 -18.54 -13.17 -4.78
N ARG A 112 -17.97 -14.19 -4.14
CA ARG A 112 -18.52 -14.79 -2.91
C ARG A 112 -18.26 -13.96 -1.65
N SER A 113 -17.28 -13.06 -1.65
CA SER A 113 -17.05 -12.12 -0.55
C SER A 113 -17.77 -10.78 -0.73
N GLY A 114 -18.47 -10.57 -1.86
CA GLY A 114 -19.22 -9.34 -2.14
C GLY A 114 -18.34 -8.08 -2.26
N GLN A 115 -17.05 -8.24 -2.57
CA GLN A 115 -16.11 -7.12 -2.70
C GLN A 115 -16.25 -6.51 -4.10
N PHE A 116 -16.77 -5.28 -4.17
CA PHE A 116 -16.88 -4.52 -5.41
C PHE A 116 -15.96 -3.31 -5.35
N PHE A 117 -15.08 -3.18 -6.35
CA PHE A 117 -14.23 -2.00 -6.47
C PHE A 117 -14.99 -0.91 -7.21
N THR A 118 -14.85 0.32 -6.72
CA THR A 118 -15.36 1.49 -7.42
C THR A 118 -14.54 1.68 -8.70
N PRO A 119 -15.15 1.69 -9.90
CA PRO A 119 -14.42 1.98 -11.13
C PRO A 119 -13.73 3.33 -11.01
N PHE A 120 -12.45 3.40 -11.39
CA PHE A 120 -11.63 4.57 -11.11
C PHE A 120 -12.16 5.89 -11.68
N GLU A 121 -12.86 5.84 -12.82
CA GLU A 121 -13.50 7.02 -13.40
C GLU A 121 -14.62 7.61 -12.53
N ILE A 122 -15.30 6.78 -11.72
CA ILE A 122 -16.27 7.25 -10.74
C ILE A 122 -15.55 7.95 -9.58
N SER A 123 -14.47 7.37 -9.07
CA SER A 123 -13.63 8.02 -8.06
C SER A 123 -13.10 9.36 -8.53
N ARG A 124 -12.62 9.44 -9.78
CA ARG A 124 -12.16 10.68 -10.42
C ARG A 124 -13.25 11.73 -10.53
N LEU A 125 -14.44 11.35 -10.98
CA LEU A 125 -15.59 12.26 -11.03
C LEU A 125 -15.88 12.85 -9.65
N MET A 126 -15.99 11.99 -8.63
CA MET A 126 -16.28 12.40 -7.26
C MET A 126 -15.19 13.33 -6.70
N ALA A 127 -13.92 12.97 -6.87
CA ALA A 127 -12.80 13.76 -6.41
C ALA A 127 -12.75 15.15 -7.07
N ARG A 128 -12.97 15.23 -8.39
CA ARG A 128 -12.99 16.52 -9.12
C ARG A 128 -14.14 17.42 -8.67
N LEU A 129 -15.33 16.86 -8.41
CA LEU A 129 -16.46 17.63 -7.88
C LEU A 129 -16.17 18.20 -6.49
N LEU A 130 -15.50 17.44 -5.63
CA LEU A 130 -15.21 17.83 -4.25
C LEU A 130 -13.99 18.75 -4.12
N VAL A 131 -12.97 18.58 -4.97
CA VAL A 131 -11.80 19.47 -5.02
C VAL A 131 -12.16 20.79 -5.69
N GLY A 132 -13.06 20.79 -6.68
CA GLY A 132 -13.46 21.98 -7.42
C GLY A 132 -12.26 22.64 -8.10
N ASP A 133 -12.09 23.95 -7.89
CA ASP A 133 -10.95 24.73 -8.38
C ASP A 133 -9.73 24.67 -7.43
N GLY A 134 -9.84 23.98 -6.30
CA GLY A 134 -8.81 23.88 -5.26
C GLY A 134 -8.68 25.12 -4.37
N SER A 135 -9.59 26.08 -4.42
CA SER A 135 -9.58 27.29 -3.57
C SER A 135 -9.52 26.96 -2.08
N ASP A 136 -10.40 26.07 -1.60
CA ASP A 136 -10.45 25.61 -0.21
C ASP A 136 -9.11 25.02 0.26
N VAL A 137 -8.44 24.27 -0.62
CA VAL A 137 -7.15 23.64 -0.30
C VAL A 137 -6.04 24.68 -0.24
N ARG A 138 -6.07 25.70 -1.11
CA ARG A 138 -5.12 26.83 -1.05
C ARG A 138 -5.29 27.65 0.23
N GLU A 139 -6.53 27.86 0.67
CA GLU A 139 -6.81 28.57 1.92
C GLU A 139 -6.38 27.78 3.15
N ARG A 140 -6.73 26.49 3.21
CA ARG A 140 -6.42 25.61 4.36
C ARG A 140 -4.99 25.10 4.37
N GLY A 141 -4.31 25.15 3.23
CA GLY A 141 -2.95 24.67 2.99
C GLY A 141 -2.82 23.15 2.80
N VAL A 142 -3.70 22.35 3.42
CA VAL A 142 -3.70 20.88 3.35
C VAL A 142 -5.11 20.32 3.28
N LEU A 143 -5.33 19.39 2.37
CA LEU A 143 -6.51 18.53 2.31
C LEU A 143 -6.30 17.29 3.20
N ARG A 144 -7.20 17.07 4.16
CA ARG A 144 -7.24 15.85 4.97
C ARG A 144 -8.30 14.91 4.43
N LEU A 145 -7.90 13.70 4.06
CA LEU A 145 -8.80 12.67 3.55
C LEU A 145 -8.85 11.48 4.51
N ASN A 146 -10.04 10.99 4.79
CA ASN A 146 -10.26 9.75 5.53
C ASN A 146 -11.08 8.81 4.66
N GLU A 147 -10.53 7.64 4.35
CA GLU A 147 -11.11 6.63 3.51
C GLU A 147 -11.31 5.33 4.31
N PRO A 148 -12.52 5.08 4.85
CA PRO A 148 -12.78 3.97 5.78
C PRO A 148 -12.94 2.60 5.11
N ALA A 149 -13.03 2.55 3.77
CA ALA A 149 -13.13 1.31 2.98
C ALA A 149 -12.25 1.45 1.73
N GLY A 150 -10.94 1.52 1.94
CA GLY A 150 -9.97 1.98 0.94
C GLY A 150 -9.85 1.13 -0.32
N GLY A 151 -10.14 -0.16 -0.26
CA GLY A 151 -9.90 -1.09 -1.35
C GLY A 151 -8.47 -0.99 -1.84
N ALA A 152 -8.28 -0.67 -3.13
CA ALA A 152 -6.97 -0.49 -3.73
C ALA A 152 -6.36 0.90 -3.46
N GLY A 153 -7.10 1.81 -2.84
CA GLY A 153 -6.72 3.21 -2.64
C GLY A 153 -7.20 4.15 -3.73
N GLY A 154 -8.03 3.68 -4.66
CA GLY A 154 -8.46 4.41 -5.85
C GLY A 154 -9.09 5.78 -5.55
N MET A 155 -9.86 5.92 -4.47
CA MET A 155 -10.42 7.21 -4.06
C MET A 155 -9.34 8.22 -3.68
N VAL A 156 -8.34 7.80 -2.89
CA VAL A 156 -7.23 8.67 -2.47
C VAL A 156 -6.38 9.10 -3.67
N ILE A 157 -6.13 8.18 -4.60
CA ILE A 157 -5.40 8.48 -5.84
C ILE A 157 -6.20 9.45 -6.71
N ALA A 158 -7.53 9.29 -6.80
CA ALA A 158 -8.38 10.22 -7.53
C ALA A 158 -8.35 11.65 -6.95
N TYR A 159 -8.24 11.80 -5.63
CA TYR A 159 -8.01 13.11 -5.02
C TYR A 159 -6.65 13.71 -5.39
N ALA A 160 -5.60 12.88 -5.44
CA ALA A 160 -4.29 13.33 -5.93
C ALA A 160 -4.35 13.81 -7.39
N ASP A 161 -5.04 13.07 -8.27
CA ASP A 161 -5.29 13.44 -9.67
C ASP A 161 -6.05 14.76 -9.78
N ALA A 162 -7.12 14.92 -8.99
CA ALA A 162 -7.92 16.14 -8.97
C ALA A 162 -7.09 17.36 -8.51
N LEU A 163 -6.29 17.24 -7.45
CA LEU A 163 -5.39 18.31 -7.00
C LEU A 163 -4.36 18.68 -8.06
N GLN A 164 -3.74 17.68 -8.70
CA GLN A 164 -2.79 17.90 -9.78
C GLN A 164 -3.43 18.65 -10.96
N SER A 165 -4.67 18.30 -11.32
CA SER A 165 -5.40 18.92 -12.42
C SER A 165 -5.67 20.42 -12.23
N VAL A 166 -5.71 20.89 -10.98
CA VAL A 166 -5.86 22.31 -10.63
C VAL A 166 -4.52 22.98 -10.26
N GLY A 167 -3.40 22.34 -10.57
CA GLY A 167 -2.05 22.87 -10.34
C GLY A 167 -1.59 22.83 -8.89
N LEU A 168 -2.22 22.02 -8.04
CA LEU A 168 -1.79 21.78 -6.66
C LEU A 168 -0.92 20.52 -6.59
N ASN A 169 0.27 20.65 -6.00
CA ASN A 169 1.11 19.49 -5.74
C ASN A 169 0.53 18.65 -4.60
N TYR A 170 -0.15 17.56 -4.96
CA TYR A 170 -0.79 16.65 -4.01
C TYR A 170 0.19 16.09 -2.98
N GLN A 171 1.48 15.90 -3.32
CA GLN A 171 2.48 15.32 -2.42
C GLN A 171 2.73 16.15 -1.15
N VAL A 172 2.39 17.45 -1.20
CA VAL A 172 2.51 18.38 -0.06
C VAL A 172 1.16 18.95 0.39
N ALA A 173 0.18 19.00 -0.53
CA ALA A 173 -1.11 19.63 -0.31
C ALA A 173 -2.20 18.67 0.21
N MET A 174 -1.90 17.39 0.43
CA MET A 174 -2.84 16.46 1.02
C MET A 174 -2.21 15.57 2.09
N HIS A 175 -3.04 14.89 2.87
CA HIS A 175 -2.66 13.72 3.66
C HIS A 175 -3.89 12.82 3.85
N ALA A 176 -3.67 11.51 3.75
CA ALA A 176 -4.75 10.53 3.81
C ALA A 176 -4.61 9.56 5.01
N ILE A 177 -5.76 9.10 5.50
CA ILE A 177 -5.88 7.92 6.35
C ILE A 177 -6.78 6.95 5.61
N CYS A 178 -6.32 5.72 5.42
CA CYS A 178 -7.06 4.66 4.74
C CYS A 178 -7.27 3.50 5.70
N VAL A 179 -8.43 2.88 5.69
CA VAL A 179 -8.73 1.66 6.44
C VAL A 179 -9.32 0.64 5.49
N ASP A 180 -8.87 -0.61 5.59
CA ASP A 180 -9.54 -1.72 4.91
C ASP A 180 -9.47 -2.99 5.77
N ILE A 181 -10.47 -3.86 5.61
CA ILE A 181 -10.58 -5.14 6.31
C ILE A 181 -9.74 -6.23 5.63
N ASP A 182 -9.52 -6.13 4.32
CA ASP A 182 -8.71 -7.06 3.54
C ASP A 182 -7.24 -6.58 3.53
N ALA A 183 -6.35 -7.41 4.09
CA ALA A 183 -4.91 -7.11 4.14
C ALA A 183 -4.29 -6.89 2.75
N ARG A 184 -4.82 -7.55 1.71
CA ARG A 184 -4.36 -7.34 0.34
C ARG A 184 -4.71 -5.94 -0.18
N CYS A 185 -5.91 -5.46 0.13
CA CYS A 185 -6.34 -4.09 -0.16
C CYS A 185 -5.45 -3.07 0.56
N VAL A 186 -5.09 -3.36 1.82
CA VAL A 186 -4.12 -2.56 2.59
C VAL A 186 -2.75 -2.52 1.89
N HIS A 187 -2.21 -3.65 1.44
CA HIS A 187 -0.92 -3.69 0.75
C HIS A 187 -0.96 -3.00 -0.61
N MET A 188 -2.04 -3.19 -1.40
CA MET A 188 -2.26 -2.46 -2.65
C MET A 188 -2.28 -0.95 -2.40
N THR A 189 -3.13 -0.49 -1.48
CA THR A 189 -3.25 0.93 -1.12
C THR A 189 -1.90 1.48 -0.68
N TYR A 190 -1.21 0.81 0.25
CA TYR A 190 0.10 1.24 0.73
C TYR A 190 1.10 1.38 -0.41
N LEU A 191 1.21 0.37 -1.28
CA LEU A 191 2.19 0.34 -2.36
C LEU A 191 1.96 1.48 -3.36
N GLN A 192 0.72 1.69 -3.81
CA GLN A 192 0.40 2.78 -4.75
C GLN A 192 0.70 4.15 -4.13
N LEU A 193 0.24 4.40 -2.90
CA LEU A 193 0.46 5.68 -2.23
C LEU A 193 1.94 5.93 -1.94
N ALA A 194 2.71 4.88 -1.63
CA ALA A 194 4.15 4.99 -1.43
C ALA A 194 4.89 5.36 -2.72
N LEU A 195 4.56 4.73 -3.84
CA LEU A 195 5.18 4.99 -5.15
C LEU A 195 4.80 6.36 -5.72
N LEU A 196 3.54 6.78 -5.54
CA LEU A 196 3.07 8.12 -5.94
C LEU A 196 3.56 9.25 -5.00
N HIS A 197 4.24 8.89 -3.90
CA HIS A 197 4.68 9.81 -2.86
C HIS A 197 3.52 10.58 -2.19
N ILE A 198 2.38 9.92 -2.01
CA ILE A 198 1.24 10.49 -1.29
C ILE A 198 1.45 10.26 0.21
N PRO A 199 1.46 11.31 1.06
CA PRO A 199 1.59 11.13 2.50
C PRO A 199 0.31 10.54 3.08
N ALA A 200 0.39 9.31 3.55
CA ALA A 200 -0.74 8.57 4.12
C ALA A 200 -0.36 7.61 5.25
N ILE A 201 -1.36 7.27 6.06
CA ILE A 201 -1.38 6.12 6.98
C ILE A 201 -2.41 5.13 6.43
N VAL A 202 -2.01 3.88 6.23
CA VAL A 202 -2.92 2.80 5.80
C VAL A 202 -3.05 1.80 6.94
N LEU A 203 -4.28 1.52 7.34
CA LEU A 203 -4.63 0.67 8.47
C LEU A 203 -5.30 -0.60 7.98
N HIS A 204 -4.82 -1.74 8.44
CA HIS A 204 -5.58 -2.98 8.38
C HIS A 204 -6.48 -3.02 9.60
N GLY A 205 -7.79 -2.96 9.39
CA GLY A 205 -8.74 -2.77 10.48
C GLY A 205 -10.18 -2.83 10.02
N ASN A 206 -11.08 -2.77 11.00
CA ASN A 206 -12.50 -2.60 10.74
C ASN A 206 -12.90 -1.18 11.14
N ALA A 207 -13.23 -0.36 10.15
CA ALA A 207 -13.58 1.04 10.36
C ALA A 207 -14.87 1.24 11.17
N LEU A 208 -15.75 0.23 11.24
CA LEU A 208 -16.98 0.29 12.04
C LEU A 208 -16.72 -0.03 13.53
N SER A 209 -15.92 -1.06 13.82
CA SER A 209 -15.56 -1.41 15.20
C SER A 209 -14.37 -0.63 15.75
N MET A 210 -13.64 0.08 14.88
CA MET A 210 -12.38 0.78 15.16
C MET A 210 -11.22 -0.15 15.57
N GLU A 211 -11.38 -1.46 15.37
CA GLU A 211 -10.30 -2.42 15.57
C GLU A 211 -9.21 -2.23 14.52
N GLN A 212 -7.95 -2.32 14.96
CA GLN A 212 -6.77 -2.18 14.12
C GLN A 212 -5.83 -3.35 14.36
N TRP A 213 -5.44 -4.02 13.28
CA TRP A 213 -4.56 -5.19 13.31
C TRP A 213 -3.14 -4.86 12.82
N SER A 214 -2.98 -3.93 11.87
CA SER A 214 -1.66 -3.45 11.45
C SER A 214 -1.68 -2.01 10.92
N HIS A 215 -0.52 -1.34 10.95
CA HIS A 215 -0.33 0.02 10.43
C HIS A 215 0.79 0.08 9.39
N TRP A 216 0.59 0.93 8.40
CA TRP A 216 1.50 1.12 7.27
C TRP A 216 1.65 2.60 6.95
N ASP A 217 2.76 3.19 7.38
CA ASP A 217 3.07 4.59 7.12
C ASP A 217 3.84 4.72 5.81
N THR A 218 3.29 5.49 4.88
CA THR A 218 3.96 5.77 3.60
C THR A 218 5.29 6.51 3.81
N PRO A 219 6.26 6.37 2.89
CA PRO A 219 7.51 7.12 2.96
C PRO A 219 7.33 8.64 3.05
N ALA A 220 6.34 9.19 2.35
CA ALA A 220 6.00 10.61 2.40
C ALA A 220 5.43 11.02 3.77
N HIS A 221 4.64 10.15 4.43
CA HIS A 221 4.17 10.39 5.80
C HIS A 221 5.34 10.51 6.79
N VAL A 222 6.25 9.53 6.76
CA VAL A 222 7.39 9.47 7.69
C VAL A 222 8.36 10.64 7.44
N ARG A 223 8.81 10.83 6.20
CA ARG A 223 9.77 11.89 5.85
C ARG A 223 9.20 13.30 5.97
N GLY A 224 7.90 13.47 5.71
CA GLY A 224 7.20 14.75 5.86
C GLY A 224 6.98 15.18 7.32
N GLY A 225 7.35 14.34 8.30
CA GLY A 225 7.16 14.63 9.72
C GLY A 225 5.68 14.69 10.14
N TRP A 226 4.80 14.02 9.38
CA TRP A 226 3.35 14.15 9.54
C TRP A 226 2.83 13.70 10.90
N ARG A 227 3.53 12.77 11.57
CA ARG A 227 3.23 12.39 12.96
C ARG A 227 3.19 13.59 13.90
N GLY A 228 4.21 14.45 13.83
CA GLY A 228 4.30 15.65 14.65
C GLY A 228 3.26 16.69 14.26
N ARG A 229 3.00 16.86 12.95
CA ARG A 229 1.97 17.78 12.44
C ARG A 229 0.58 17.40 12.96
N LEU A 230 0.21 16.13 12.79
CA LEU A 230 -1.07 15.59 13.25
C LEU A 230 -1.21 15.64 14.77
N ALA A 231 -0.15 15.38 15.53
CA ALA A 231 -0.19 15.48 16.98
C ALA A 231 -0.44 16.92 17.45
N ARG A 232 0.25 17.91 16.86
CA ARG A 232 0.04 19.34 17.16
C ARG A 232 -1.37 19.79 16.84
N GLU A 233 -1.91 19.38 15.70
CA GLU A 233 -3.29 19.68 15.31
C GLU A 233 -4.30 19.11 16.31
N ARG A 234 -4.12 17.86 16.77
CA ARG A 234 -4.99 17.27 17.81
C ARG A 234 -4.89 18.02 19.13
N SER A 235 -3.69 18.43 19.54
CA SER A 235 -3.49 19.22 20.76
C SER A 235 -4.12 20.62 20.67
N GLN A 236 -4.14 21.23 19.49
CA GLN A 236 -4.76 22.54 19.25
C GLN A 236 -6.28 22.47 19.08
N ALA A 237 -6.81 21.33 18.58
CA ALA A 237 -8.24 21.09 18.42
C ALA A 237 -8.91 20.55 19.69
N ALA A 238 -8.13 20.10 20.69
CA ALA A 238 -8.66 19.71 21.99
C ALA A 238 -9.09 20.98 22.76
N PRO A 239 -10.36 21.10 23.20
CA PRO A 239 -10.76 22.21 24.04
C PRO A 239 -9.98 22.17 25.37
N GLU A 240 -9.53 23.33 25.85
CA GLU A 240 -9.01 23.48 27.21
C GLU A 240 -10.08 22.99 28.21
N GLY A 241 -9.92 21.78 28.75
CA GLY A 241 -10.81 21.28 29.79
C GLY A 241 -11.32 19.83 29.71
N VAL A 242 -10.68 18.91 28.97
CA VAL A 242 -10.91 17.48 29.20
C VAL A 242 -9.61 16.84 29.68
N ALA A 243 -9.38 16.90 30.99
CA ALA A 243 -8.42 16.05 31.65
C ALA A 243 -8.91 14.59 31.53
N CYS A 244 -8.35 13.84 30.58
CA CYS A 244 -8.48 12.39 30.59
C CYS A 244 -7.61 11.88 31.74
N ALA A 245 -8.24 11.49 32.86
CA ALA A 245 -7.56 10.87 33.97
C ALA A 245 -6.83 9.62 33.47
N THR A 246 -5.50 9.65 33.53
CA THR A 246 -4.66 8.46 33.36
C THR A 246 -4.90 7.56 34.57
N ASN A 247 -5.70 6.51 34.41
CA ASN A 247 -5.65 5.38 35.33
C ASN A 247 -4.37 4.59 35.07
N GLU A 248 -3.27 5.06 35.64
CA GLU A 248 -2.13 4.21 35.97
C GLU A 248 -2.51 3.35 37.19
N SER A 249 -3.08 2.17 36.96
CA SER A 249 -2.77 0.94 37.73
C SER A 249 -3.65 -0.22 37.29
N ALA A 250 -3.08 -1.14 36.51
CA ALA A 250 -3.41 -2.56 36.58
C ALA A 250 -2.26 -3.32 35.91
N GLY A 251 -1.32 -3.79 36.72
CA GLY A 251 -0.36 -4.80 36.28
C GLY A 251 -1.13 -6.06 35.90
N ALA A 252 -1.17 -6.37 34.60
CA ALA A 252 -1.61 -7.68 34.13
C ALA A 252 -0.40 -8.61 34.17
N GLU A 253 -0.35 -9.44 35.22
CA GLU A 253 0.60 -10.53 35.35
C GLU A 253 0.33 -11.54 34.22
N LEU A 254 1.30 -11.72 33.31
CA LEU A 254 1.22 -12.67 32.21
C LEU A 254 1.41 -14.09 32.77
N VAL A 255 0.34 -14.88 32.81
CA VAL A 255 0.42 -16.33 33.08
C VAL A 255 0.93 -17.03 31.82
N PRO A 256 2.00 -17.84 31.88
CA PRO A 256 2.50 -18.54 30.70
C PRO A 256 1.58 -19.73 30.38
N VAL A 257 1.05 -19.74 29.16
CA VAL A 257 0.41 -20.93 28.58
C VAL A 257 1.51 -21.81 27.98
N ALA A 258 1.72 -22.99 28.55
CA ALA A 258 2.60 -24.00 27.99
C ALA A 258 1.97 -24.56 26.70
N VAL A 259 2.68 -24.42 25.58
CA VAL A 259 2.32 -25.05 24.30
C VAL A 259 3.24 -26.25 24.12
N GLU A 260 2.69 -27.47 24.13
CA GLU A 260 3.41 -28.68 23.75
C GLU A 260 3.79 -28.64 22.27
N ALA A 261 5.06 -28.93 21.98
CA ALA A 261 5.58 -29.00 20.62
C ALA A 261 5.20 -30.33 19.95
N PRO A 262 4.75 -30.33 18.67
CA PRO A 262 4.64 -31.56 17.91
C PRO A 262 6.04 -32.06 17.48
N PRO A 263 6.23 -33.37 17.28
CA PRO A 263 7.53 -33.90 16.91
C PRO A 263 7.77 -33.63 15.42
N THR A 264 8.95 -33.14 15.05
CA THR A 264 9.36 -33.24 13.64
C THR A 264 10.86 -33.47 13.48
N THR A 265 11.11 -34.68 13.01
CA THR A 265 12.16 -35.22 12.17
C THR A 265 13.01 -34.19 11.42
N GLY A 266 14.33 -34.44 11.40
CA GLY A 266 15.37 -33.50 10.99
C GLY A 266 15.23 -32.89 9.60
N ALA A 267 15.44 -31.58 9.54
CA ALA A 267 15.66 -30.81 8.33
C ALA A 267 17.11 -30.30 8.29
N ILE A 268 17.71 -30.45 7.11
CA ILE A 268 19.08 -30.07 6.78
C ILE A 268 19.14 -28.55 6.61
N ALA A 269 20.08 -27.89 7.30
CA ALA A 269 20.30 -26.46 7.20
C ALA A 269 20.94 -26.09 5.86
N ILE A 270 20.23 -25.32 5.02
CA ILE A 270 20.81 -24.63 3.88
C ILE A 270 21.21 -23.23 4.33
N ASN A 271 22.51 -22.97 4.34
CA ASN A 271 23.11 -21.70 4.75
C ASN A 271 23.05 -20.70 3.59
N LEU A 272 22.05 -19.81 3.59
CA LEU A 272 22.00 -18.66 2.69
C LEU A 272 22.56 -17.46 3.46
N GLY A 273 23.82 -17.13 3.15
CA GLY A 273 24.54 -15.99 3.73
C GLY A 273 23.80 -14.67 3.49
N LYS A 274 24.09 -13.67 4.33
CA LYS A 274 23.55 -12.30 4.32
C LYS A 274 23.42 -11.73 2.90
N VAL A 275 22.22 -11.79 2.31
CA VAL A 275 21.85 -11.00 1.15
C VAL A 275 20.92 -9.91 1.64
N GLU A 276 21.37 -8.66 1.56
CA GLU A 276 20.55 -7.49 1.88
C GLU A 276 19.47 -7.31 0.82
N GLN A 277 18.26 -6.93 1.26
CA GLN A 277 17.03 -6.88 0.47
C GLN A 277 17.15 -6.03 -0.80
N LEU A 278 17.97 -4.97 -0.80
CA LEU A 278 18.26 -4.11 -1.95
C LEU A 278 19.32 -4.67 -2.92
N ALA A 279 20.07 -5.69 -2.53
CA ALA A 279 21.01 -6.36 -3.44
C ALA A 279 20.30 -7.26 -4.47
N LEU A 280 18.97 -7.42 -4.34
CA LEU A 280 18.09 -8.16 -5.24
C LEU A 280 17.18 -7.24 -6.08
N PHE A 281 17.33 -5.91 -5.96
CA PHE A 281 16.63 -4.90 -6.77
C PHE A 281 17.61 -4.15 -7.67
#